data_AF-A0A6I4VYR3-F1
#
_entry.id   AF-A0A6I4VYR3-F1
#
_cell.length_a   1.000
_cell.length_b   1.000
_cell.length_c   1.000
_cell.angle_alpha   90.00
_cell.angle_beta   90.00
_cell.angle_gamma   90.00
#
_symmetry.space_group_name_H-M   'P 1'
#
loop_
_entity.id
_entity.type
_entity.pdbx_description
1 polymer ?
#
loop_
_entity_poly.entity_id
_entity_poly.type
_entity_poly.pdbx_seq_one_letter_code
_entity_poly.pdbx_strand_id
1 'polypeptide(L)'
;MWMAKLLKSFRYAIEGLKYAVITQRNMRIHFITALVVLLLSLCLPLSKLEVLILFVSITLVLFAELINTSIETVVDMVTKEYHPLAKIAKDVAAGAVFLTTGLAFIVGTSIFFPYLRFIHRSIAEHSLYPPTIGLTVIVLFDFFATLLLKVWISRYWKNWEPSLNMSLTFCVATLIILVIWQLPISILVLFLTGIAVSSSMKQTSNYHTLYLGAIMGVVVAVLGLQLL
;
A
#
# COMPACT_ATOMS: atom_id res chain seq x y z
N MET A 1 2.20 27.38 -26.27
CA MET A 1 2.13 26.19 -27.16
C MET A 1 2.98 25.00 -26.68
N TRP A 2 4.17 25.21 -26.12
CA TRP A 2 5.04 24.13 -25.60
C TRP A 2 4.53 23.48 -24.28
N MET A 3 4.06 24.30 -23.34
CA MET A 3 3.55 23.81 -22.05
C MET A 3 2.32 22.90 -22.18
N ALA A 4 1.44 23.18 -23.13
CA ALA A 4 0.28 22.35 -23.43
C ALA A 4 0.68 20.99 -24.04
N LYS A 5 1.79 20.91 -24.79
CA LYS A 5 2.32 19.63 -25.31
C LYS A 5 2.95 18.80 -24.19
N LEU A 6 3.68 19.43 -23.26
CA LEU A 6 4.24 18.75 -22.08
C LEU A 6 3.16 18.18 -21.16
N LEU A 7 2.13 18.96 -20.83
CA LEU A 7 1.00 18.46 -20.03
C LEU A 7 0.30 17.28 -20.70
N LYS A 8 0.24 17.27 -22.05
CA LYS A 8 -0.32 16.16 -22.82
C LYS A 8 0.55 14.90 -22.74
N SER A 9 1.87 15.02 -22.81
CA SER A 9 2.78 13.86 -22.69
C SER A 9 2.76 13.24 -21.30
N PHE A 10 2.67 14.06 -20.24
CA PHE A 10 2.47 13.54 -18.88
C PHE A 10 1.15 12.79 -18.74
N ARG A 11 0.06 13.31 -19.34
CA ARG A 11 -1.22 12.61 -19.34
C ARG A 11 -1.13 11.24 -20.01
N TYR A 12 -0.47 11.14 -21.15
CA TYR A 12 -0.28 9.85 -21.84
C TYR A 12 0.56 8.86 -21.01
N ALA A 13 1.61 9.34 -20.34
CA ALA A 13 2.41 8.49 -19.44
C ALA A 13 1.57 7.97 -18.25
N ILE A 14 0.73 8.83 -17.65
CA ILE A 14 -0.17 8.45 -16.56
C ILE A 14 -1.25 7.47 -17.03
N GLU A 15 -1.80 7.65 -18.23
CA GLU A 15 -2.76 6.71 -18.84
C GLU A 15 -2.12 5.33 -19.05
N GLY A 16 -0.88 5.28 -19.54
CA GLY A 16 -0.12 4.03 -19.68
C GLY A 16 0.10 3.31 -18.35
N LEU A 17 0.51 4.05 -17.31
CA LEU A 17 0.67 3.49 -15.97
C LEU A 17 -0.66 2.97 -15.40
N LYS A 18 -1.74 3.75 -15.55
CA LYS A 18 -3.09 3.38 -15.12
C LYS A 18 -3.56 2.11 -15.83
N TYR A 19 -3.32 2.01 -17.14
CA TYR A 19 -3.65 0.81 -17.91
C TYR A 19 -2.96 -0.42 -17.34
N ALA A 20 -1.63 -0.37 -17.12
CA ALA A 20 -0.86 -1.49 -16.60
C ALA A 20 -1.33 -1.92 -15.20
N VAL A 21 -1.59 -0.97 -14.29
CA VAL A 21 -2.05 -1.27 -12.94
C VAL A 21 -3.46 -1.88 -12.92
N ILE A 22 -4.36 -1.48 -13.83
CA ILE A 22 -5.74 -2.00 -13.83
C ILE A 22 -5.80 -3.39 -14.49
N THR A 23 -5.10 -3.56 -15.61
CA THR A 23 -5.19 -4.78 -16.42
C THR A 23 -4.31 -5.90 -15.85
N GLN A 24 -3.05 -5.61 -15.53
CA GLN A 24 -2.07 -6.63 -15.20
C GLN A 24 -2.12 -7.05 -13.72
N ARG A 25 -2.17 -8.36 -13.47
CA ARG A 25 -2.18 -8.91 -12.11
C ARG A 25 -0.84 -8.71 -11.42
N ASN A 26 0.26 -8.99 -12.11
CA ASN A 26 1.61 -8.92 -11.55
C ASN A 26 1.98 -7.48 -11.21
N MET A 27 1.69 -6.51 -12.10
CA MET A 27 1.80 -5.09 -11.81
C MET A 27 1.09 -4.65 -10.52
N ARG A 28 -0.13 -5.15 -10.24
CA ARG A 28 -0.81 -4.86 -8.96
C ARG A 28 -0.07 -5.42 -7.77
N ILE A 29 0.44 -6.66 -7.87
CA ILE A 29 1.19 -7.30 -6.79
C ILE A 29 2.46 -6.49 -6.52
N HIS A 30 3.26 -6.20 -7.55
CA HIS A 30 4.48 -5.41 -7.41
C HIS A 30 4.22 -4.01 -6.85
N PHE A 31 3.15 -3.34 -7.29
CA PHE A 31 2.79 -2.02 -6.77
C PHE A 31 2.37 -2.06 -5.29
N ILE A 32 1.59 -3.07 -4.88
CA ILE A 32 1.19 -3.27 -3.48
C ILE A 32 2.42 -3.58 -2.62
N THR A 33 3.28 -4.50 -3.07
CA THR A 33 4.51 -4.85 -2.35
C THR A 33 5.44 -3.65 -2.23
N ALA A 34 5.59 -2.86 -3.29
CA ALA A 34 6.36 -1.63 -3.28
C ALA A 34 5.84 -0.64 -2.24
N LEU A 35 4.52 -0.45 -2.17
CA LEU A 35 3.89 0.42 -1.18
C LEU A 35 4.16 -0.08 0.25
N VAL A 36 4.02 -1.38 0.51
CA VAL A 36 4.32 -1.98 1.83
C VAL A 36 5.79 -1.76 2.20
N VAL A 37 6.72 -2.01 1.29
CA VAL A 37 8.15 -1.83 1.52
C VAL A 37 8.49 -0.36 1.81
N LEU A 38 7.88 0.58 1.07
CA LEU A 38 8.08 2.01 1.32
C LEU A 38 7.50 2.43 2.67
N LEU A 39 6.33 1.93 3.06
CA LEU A 39 5.78 2.20 4.39
C LEU A 39 6.70 1.65 5.49
N LEU A 40 7.19 0.40 5.35
CA LEU A 40 8.17 -0.17 6.28
C LEU A 40 9.47 0.64 6.35
N SER A 41 9.92 1.19 5.21
CA SER A 41 11.11 2.03 5.16
C SER A 41 10.96 3.34 5.93
N LEU A 42 9.73 3.84 6.09
CA LEU A 42 9.41 5.02 6.90
C LEU A 42 9.29 4.67 8.40
N CYS A 43 8.93 3.42 8.72
CA CYS A 43 8.83 2.94 10.11
C CYS A 43 10.21 2.70 10.75
N LEU A 44 11.22 2.38 9.93
CA LEU A 44 12.55 2.01 10.41
C LEU A 44 13.53 3.18 10.28
N PRO A 45 14.52 3.29 11.18
CA PRO A 45 15.55 4.33 11.11
C PRO A 45 16.59 4.00 10.02
N LEU A 46 16.12 3.91 8.78
CA LEU A 46 16.95 3.70 7.61
C LEU A 46 17.73 4.97 7.28
N SER A 47 18.97 4.79 6.86
CA SER A 47 19.78 5.86 6.29
C SER A 47 19.22 6.34 4.96
N LYS A 48 19.57 7.58 4.57
CA LYS A 48 19.17 8.17 3.29
C LYS A 48 19.59 7.31 2.09
N LEU A 49 20.75 6.65 2.18
CA LEU A 49 21.25 5.77 1.12
C LEU A 49 20.42 4.50 0.99
N GLU A 50 20.04 3.88 2.12
CA GLU A 50 19.20 2.67 2.12
C GLU A 50 17.82 2.95 1.52
N VAL A 51 17.19 4.07 1.89
CA VAL A 51 15.90 4.49 1.30
C VAL A 51 16.03 4.73 -0.21
N LEU A 52 17.11 5.38 -0.65
CA LEU A 52 17.34 5.63 -2.07
C LEU A 52 17.53 4.31 -2.85
N ILE A 53 18.28 3.36 -2.29
CA ILE A 53 18.52 2.04 -2.89
C ILE A 53 17.21 1.24 -2.98
N LEU A 54 16.35 1.29 -1.95
CA LEU A 54 15.01 0.70 -2.00
C LEU A 54 14.16 1.33 -3.11
N PHE A 55 14.17 2.66 -3.22
CA PHE A 55 13.40 3.38 -4.23
C PHE A 55 13.84 3.02 -5.66
N VAL A 56 15.15 2.95 -5.91
CA VAL A 56 15.71 2.51 -7.19
C VAL A 56 15.32 1.07 -7.49
N SER A 57 15.43 0.17 -6.51
CA SER A 57 15.09 -1.24 -6.68
C SER A 57 13.61 -1.45 -7.01
N ILE A 58 12.72 -0.76 -6.31
CA ILE A 58 11.27 -0.77 -6.58
C ILE A 58 10.99 -0.22 -7.97
N THR A 59 11.60 0.90 -8.33
CA THR A 59 11.40 1.54 -9.64
C THR A 59 11.84 0.61 -10.78
N LEU A 60 12.94 -0.13 -10.60
CA LEU A 60 13.40 -1.12 -11.58
C LEU A 60 12.41 -2.26 -11.80
N VAL A 61 11.79 -2.77 -10.73
CA VAL A 61 10.75 -3.81 -10.83
C VAL A 61 9.54 -3.29 -11.61
N LEU A 62 9.03 -2.10 -11.23
CA LEU A 62 7.88 -1.50 -11.93
C LEU A 62 8.20 -1.18 -13.39
N PHE A 63 9.42 -0.73 -13.68
CA PHE A 63 9.89 -0.50 -15.03
C PHE A 63 9.91 -1.80 -15.86
N ALA A 64 10.51 -2.87 -15.32
CA ALA A 64 10.55 -4.16 -16.00
C ALA A 64 9.15 -4.71 -16.28
N GLU A 65 8.22 -4.56 -15.34
CA GLU A 65 6.82 -4.98 -15.49
C GLU A 65 6.06 -4.18 -16.56
N LEU A 66 6.33 -2.87 -16.67
CA LEU A 66 5.80 -2.03 -17.75
C LEU A 66 6.36 -2.45 -19.12
N ILE A 67 7.66 -2.75 -19.20
CA ILE A 67 8.28 -3.27 -20.41
C ILE A 67 7.66 -4.63 -20.78
N ASN A 68 7.49 -5.53 -19.81
CA ASN A 68 6.82 -6.81 -20.03
C ASN A 68 5.42 -6.64 -20.62
N THR A 69 4.61 -5.77 -20.01
CA THR A 69 3.27 -5.45 -20.49
C THR A 69 3.30 -4.88 -21.92
N SER A 70 4.27 -4.01 -22.22
CA SER A 70 4.40 -3.43 -23.56
C SER A 70 4.74 -4.47 -24.62
N ILE A 71 5.66 -5.40 -24.30
CA ILE A 71 6.06 -6.50 -25.19
C ILE A 71 4.89 -7.45 -25.40
N GLU A 72 4.20 -7.86 -24.32
CA GLU A 72 2.99 -8.69 -24.42
C GLU A 72 1.94 -8.06 -25.32
N THR A 73 1.66 -6.76 -25.13
CA THR A 73 0.67 -6.02 -25.92
C THR A 73 1.04 -5.97 -27.41
N VAL A 74 2.32 -5.74 -27.73
CA VAL A 74 2.80 -5.73 -29.12
C VAL A 74 2.72 -7.12 -29.73
N VAL A 75 3.13 -8.16 -29.01
CA VAL A 75 3.08 -9.54 -29.51
C VAL A 75 1.63 -9.98 -29.76
N ASP A 76 0.71 -9.67 -28.83
CA ASP A 76 -0.71 -10.00 -28.95
C ASP A 76 -1.43 -9.22 -30.06
N MET A 77 -0.91 -8.04 -30.42
CA MET A 77 -1.37 -7.27 -31.57
C MET A 77 -0.97 -7.92 -32.89
N VAL A 78 0.25 -8.48 -32.98
CA VAL A 78 0.81 -9.03 -34.21
C VAL A 78 0.29 -10.44 -34.51
N THR A 79 0.20 -11.30 -33.49
CA THR A 79 -0.24 -12.69 -33.69
C THR A 79 -1.04 -13.20 -32.49
N LYS A 80 -2.12 -13.92 -32.79
CA LYS A 80 -2.88 -14.71 -31.80
C LYS A 80 -2.56 -16.20 -31.85
N GLU A 81 -1.91 -16.64 -32.92
CA GLU A 81 -1.47 -18.03 -33.07
C GLU A 81 -0.09 -18.21 -32.44
N TYR A 82 0.17 -19.44 -31.99
CA TYR A 82 1.44 -19.79 -31.38
C TYR A 82 2.58 -19.63 -32.39
N HIS A 83 3.54 -18.76 -32.07
CA HIS A 83 4.75 -18.58 -32.84
C HIS A 83 5.98 -18.73 -31.93
N PRO A 84 6.99 -19.57 -32.27
CA PRO A 84 8.16 -19.81 -31.42
C PRO A 84 8.90 -18.52 -31.02
N LEU A 85 9.06 -17.56 -31.94
CA LEU A 85 9.69 -16.27 -31.63
C LEU A 85 8.83 -15.40 -30.70
N ALA A 86 7.51 -15.44 -30.82
CA ALA A 86 6.59 -14.70 -29.96
C ALA A 86 6.67 -15.24 -28.51
N LYS A 87 6.78 -16.56 -28.36
CA LYS A 87 7.04 -17.20 -27.08
C LYS A 87 8.35 -16.70 -26.47
N ILE A 88 9.46 -16.73 -27.23
CA ILE A 88 10.77 -16.28 -26.74
C ILE A 88 10.72 -14.81 -26.30
N ALA A 89 10.08 -13.93 -27.06
CA ALA A 89 9.95 -12.52 -26.71
C ALA A 89 9.22 -12.33 -25.35
N LYS A 90 8.12 -13.05 -25.14
CA LYS A 90 7.38 -13.02 -23.87
C LYS A 90 8.18 -13.64 -22.72
N ASP A 91 8.86 -14.76 -22.96
CA ASP A 91 9.68 -15.44 -21.95
C ASP A 91 10.86 -14.56 -21.49
N VAL A 92 11.52 -13.86 -22.42
CA VAL A 92 12.62 -12.92 -22.11
C VAL A 92 12.11 -11.72 -21.32
N ALA A 93 10.94 -11.18 -21.69
CA ALA A 93 10.33 -10.07 -20.99
C ALA A 93 9.93 -10.44 -19.54
N ALA A 94 9.33 -11.62 -19.35
CA ALA A 94 9.05 -12.17 -18.03
C ALA A 94 10.35 -12.44 -17.23
N GLY A 95 11.41 -12.91 -17.90
CA GLY A 95 12.73 -13.08 -17.31
C GLY A 95 13.33 -11.78 -16.75
N ALA A 96 13.10 -10.64 -17.42
CA ALA A 96 13.54 -9.33 -16.93
C ALA A 96 12.81 -8.92 -15.63
N VAL A 97 11.51 -9.20 -15.53
CA VAL A 97 10.74 -8.99 -14.29
C VAL A 97 11.26 -9.90 -13.18
N PHE A 98 11.55 -11.17 -13.49
CA PHE A 98 12.10 -12.11 -12.53
C PHE A 98 13.45 -11.64 -11.95
N LEU A 99 14.37 -11.19 -12.81
CA LEU A 99 15.68 -10.70 -12.39
C LEU A 99 15.57 -9.44 -11.51
N THR A 100 14.76 -8.47 -11.92
CA THR A 100 14.57 -7.23 -11.15
C THR A 100 13.87 -7.49 -9.82
N THR A 101 12.90 -8.39 -9.78
CA THR A 101 12.22 -8.80 -8.53
C THR A 101 13.18 -9.54 -7.59
N GLY A 102 14.02 -10.43 -8.12
CA GLY A 102 15.06 -11.11 -7.34
C GLY A 102 16.07 -10.13 -6.74
N LEU A 103 16.53 -9.14 -7.52
CA LEU A 103 17.38 -8.07 -7.01
C LEU A 103 16.69 -7.28 -5.90
N ALA A 104 15.45 -6.85 -6.10
CA ALA A 104 14.69 -6.10 -5.11
C ALA A 104 14.49 -6.91 -3.81
N PHE A 105 14.30 -8.22 -3.91
CA PHE A 105 14.23 -9.12 -2.76
C PHE A 105 15.55 -9.19 -1.99
N ILE A 106 16.68 -9.36 -2.68
CA ILE A 106 18.02 -9.39 -2.05
C ILE A 106 18.33 -8.05 -1.37
N VAL A 107 18.07 -6.94 -2.06
CA VAL A 107 18.28 -5.59 -1.51
C VAL A 107 17.38 -5.34 -0.31
N GLY A 108 16.07 -5.62 -0.43
CA GLY A 108 15.11 -5.44 0.65
C GLY A 108 15.49 -6.26 1.88
N THR A 109 15.79 -7.55 1.70
CA THR A 109 16.23 -8.40 2.82
C THR A 109 17.52 -7.90 3.44
N SER A 110 18.54 -7.53 2.66
CA SER A 110 19.81 -7.00 3.18
C SER A 110 19.63 -5.73 4.00
N ILE A 111 18.75 -4.82 3.57
CA ILE A 111 18.47 -3.57 4.27
C ILE A 111 17.65 -3.83 5.54
N PHE A 112 16.60 -4.64 5.48
CA PHE A 112 15.71 -4.85 6.62
C PHE A 112 16.26 -5.83 7.67
N PHE A 113 17.14 -6.75 7.29
CA PHE A 113 17.70 -7.77 8.19
C PHE A 113 18.37 -7.22 9.47
N PRO A 114 19.26 -6.21 9.43
CA PRO A 114 19.86 -5.66 10.64
C PRO A 114 18.82 -5.00 11.57
N TYR A 115 17.80 -4.35 11.01
CA TYR A 115 16.73 -3.71 11.78
C TYR A 115 15.77 -4.73 12.40
N LEU A 116 15.51 -5.86 11.74
CA LEU A 116 14.74 -6.96 12.33
C LEU A 116 15.44 -7.51 13.59
N ARG A 117 16.77 -7.61 13.57
CA ARG A 117 17.56 -8.02 14.75
C ARG A 117 17.52 -6.97 15.85
N PHE A 118 17.51 -5.69 15.51
CA PHE A 118 17.34 -4.60 16.48
C PHE A 118 15.95 -4.61 17.11
N ILE A 119 14.87 -4.86 16.36
CA ILE A 119 13.52 -5.05 16.90
C ILE A 119 13.50 -6.22 17.88
N HIS A 120 14.07 -7.37 17.50
CA HIS A 120 14.14 -8.54 18.40
C HIS A 120 14.88 -8.23 19.71
N ARG A 121 15.91 -7.39 19.66
CA ARG A 121 16.69 -6.99 20.84
C ARG A 121 16.06 -5.82 21.63
N SER A 122 15.33 -4.92 20.97
CA SER A 122 14.66 -3.77 21.60
C SER A 122 13.33 -4.15 22.24
N ILE A 123 12.65 -5.20 21.76
CA ILE A 123 11.54 -5.82 22.49
C ILE A 123 12.01 -6.35 23.86
N ALA A 124 13.30 -6.72 23.99
CA ALA A 124 13.87 -7.16 25.27
C ALA A 124 14.21 -6.00 26.23
N GLU A 125 14.31 -4.75 25.75
CA GLU A 125 14.69 -3.59 26.58
C GLU A 125 13.85 -2.36 26.19
N HIS A 126 12.79 -2.10 26.96
CA HIS A 126 11.92 -0.93 26.83
C HIS A 126 12.71 0.40 26.81
N SER A 127 12.53 1.23 25.78
CA SER A 127 12.07 2.65 25.88
C SER A 127 12.54 3.55 24.71
N LEU A 128 11.63 4.46 24.31
CA LEU A 128 11.84 5.76 23.63
C LEU A 128 11.79 5.82 22.08
N TYR A 129 10.60 5.66 21.51
CA TYR A 129 10.20 6.44 20.33
C TYR A 129 9.29 7.60 20.76
N PRO A 130 9.46 8.83 20.23
CA PRO A 130 8.51 9.91 20.51
C PRO A 130 7.15 9.53 19.91
N PRO A 131 6.05 9.62 20.69
CA PRO A 131 4.74 9.10 20.32
C PRO A 131 4.10 9.76 19.09
N THR A 132 4.72 10.77 18.46
CA THR A 132 4.16 11.52 17.33
C THR A 132 4.41 10.89 15.95
N ILE A 133 5.56 10.25 15.73
CA ILE A 133 5.89 9.66 14.42
C ILE A 133 5.13 8.34 14.24
N GLY A 134 5.08 7.51 15.28
CA GLY A 134 4.40 6.22 15.26
C GLY A 134 2.91 6.31 14.96
N LEU A 135 2.21 7.24 15.61
CA LEU A 135 0.76 7.41 15.42
C LEU A 135 0.43 7.87 13.99
N THR A 136 1.25 8.76 13.41
CA THR A 136 1.07 9.21 12.02
C THR A 136 1.23 8.06 11.04
N VAL A 137 2.19 7.17 11.29
CA VAL A 137 2.46 5.98 10.49
C VAL A 137 1.30 4.98 10.55
N ILE A 138 0.70 4.76 11.73
CA ILE A 138 -0.43 3.84 11.89
C ILE A 138 -1.65 4.34 11.09
N VAL A 139 -1.94 5.64 11.12
CA VAL A 139 -3.05 6.23 10.35
C VAL A 139 -2.80 6.15 8.85
N LEU A 140 -1.57 6.39 8.38
CA LEU A 140 -1.20 6.23 6.97
C LEU A 140 -1.29 4.78 6.52
N PHE A 141 -0.87 3.83 7.37
CA PHE A 141 -1.00 2.41 7.09
C PHE A 141 -2.47 1.99 7.01
N ASP A 142 -3.33 2.43 7.93
CA ASP A 142 -4.78 2.18 7.87
C ASP A 142 -5.39 2.69 6.56
N PHE A 143 -5.03 3.91 6.15
CA PHE A 143 -5.47 4.51 4.89
C PHE A 143 -5.14 3.63 3.67
N PHE A 144 -3.89 3.17 3.55
CA PHE A 144 -3.46 2.36 2.42
C PHE A 144 -4.00 0.93 2.50
N ALA A 145 -4.01 0.31 3.68
CA ALA A 145 -4.53 -1.03 3.89
C ALA A 145 -6.01 -1.12 3.53
N THR A 146 -6.81 -0.13 3.93
CA THR A 146 -8.24 -0.07 3.64
C THR A 146 -8.55 0.20 2.18
N LEU A 147 -7.75 1.03 1.48
CA LEU A 147 -7.84 1.20 0.03
C LEU A 147 -7.55 -0.10 -0.73
N LEU A 148 -6.48 -0.81 -0.34
CA LEU A 148 -6.12 -2.07 -0.98
C LEU A 148 -7.18 -3.15 -0.73
N LEU A 149 -7.67 -3.25 0.50
CA LEU A 149 -8.73 -4.17 0.87
C LEU A 149 -10.03 -3.85 0.12
N LYS A 150 -10.35 -2.56 -0.05
CA LYS A 150 -11.49 -2.10 -0.86
C LYS A 150 -11.39 -2.56 -2.31
N VAL A 151 -10.26 -2.33 -2.96
CA VAL A 151 -10.03 -2.73 -4.36
C VAL A 151 -10.04 -4.26 -4.53
N TRP A 152 -9.53 -4.99 -3.54
CA TRP A 152 -9.49 -6.45 -3.59
C TRP A 152 -10.88 -7.06 -3.36
N ILE A 153 -11.60 -6.64 -2.32
CA ILE A 153 -12.94 -7.16 -2.01
C ILE A 153 -13.95 -6.77 -3.09
N SER A 154 -13.87 -5.56 -3.65
CA SER A 154 -14.78 -5.13 -4.71
C SER A 154 -14.67 -5.98 -5.99
N ARG A 155 -13.56 -6.70 -6.17
CA ARG A 155 -13.33 -7.61 -7.31
C ARG A 155 -14.14 -8.90 -7.22
N TYR A 156 -14.44 -9.37 -6.01
CA TYR A 156 -15.08 -10.66 -5.76
C TYR A 156 -16.47 -10.50 -5.12
N TRP A 157 -16.65 -9.53 -4.22
CA TRP A 157 -17.85 -9.34 -3.41
C TRP A 157 -18.25 -7.86 -3.38
N LYS A 158 -19.06 -7.45 -4.35
CA LYS A 158 -19.44 -6.04 -4.56
C LYS A 158 -20.17 -5.38 -3.37
N ASN A 159 -20.80 -6.18 -2.50
CA ASN A 159 -21.55 -5.70 -1.33
C ASN A 159 -20.73 -5.61 -0.03
N TRP A 160 -19.46 -6.03 -0.04
CA TRP A 160 -18.62 -6.15 1.15
C TRP A 160 -17.45 -5.15 1.18
N GLU A 161 -17.54 -4.07 0.39
CA GLU A 161 -16.47 -3.08 0.35
C GLU A 161 -16.30 -2.35 1.70
N PRO A 162 -15.10 -2.35 2.32
CA PRO A 162 -14.85 -1.61 3.55
C PRO A 162 -14.91 -0.09 3.31
N SER A 163 -15.59 0.62 4.20
CA SER A 163 -15.66 2.08 4.17
C SER A 163 -14.37 2.72 4.70
N LEU A 164 -13.69 3.48 3.84
CA LEU A 164 -12.47 4.22 4.17
C LEU A 164 -12.68 5.22 5.32
N ASN A 165 -13.78 6.00 5.26
CA ASN A 165 -14.08 7.00 6.27
C ASN A 165 -14.33 6.35 7.64
N MET A 166 -14.97 5.18 7.67
CA MET A 166 -15.21 4.44 8.91
C MET A 166 -13.90 3.91 9.49
N SER A 167 -13.02 3.34 8.65
CA SER A 167 -11.75 2.82 9.14
C SER A 167 -10.88 3.90 9.76
N LEU A 168 -10.70 5.04 9.07
CA LEU A 168 -9.89 6.13 9.58
C LEU A 168 -10.47 6.73 10.87
N THR A 169 -11.80 6.87 10.94
CA THR A 169 -12.46 7.40 12.14
C THR A 169 -12.21 6.50 13.34
N PHE A 170 -12.37 5.18 13.19
CA PHE A 170 -12.12 4.22 14.26
C PHE A 170 -10.64 4.09 14.58
N CYS A 171 -9.76 4.12 13.58
CA CYS A 171 -8.31 4.08 13.77
C CYS A 171 -7.84 5.25 14.65
N VAL A 172 -8.18 6.49 14.26
CA VAL A 172 -7.82 7.70 15.01
C VAL A 172 -8.46 7.70 16.41
N ALA A 173 -9.73 7.32 16.53
CA ALA A 173 -10.41 7.26 17.82
C ALA A 173 -9.73 6.27 18.78
N THR A 174 -9.42 5.06 18.31
CA THR A 174 -8.74 4.03 19.10
C THR A 174 -7.33 4.46 19.50
N LEU A 175 -6.57 5.10 18.60
CA LEU A 175 -5.24 5.64 18.94
C LEU A 175 -5.32 6.71 20.03
N ILE A 176 -6.25 7.66 19.93
CA ILE A 176 -6.41 8.74 20.92
C ILE A 176 -6.78 8.16 22.30
N ILE A 177 -7.71 7.19 22.34
CA ILE A 177 -8.14 6.55 23.59
C ILE A 177 -6.98 5.79 24.25
N LEU A 178 -6.22 5.02 23.47
CA LEU A 178 -5.14 4.16 23.98
C LEU A 178 -3.86 4.92 24.33
N VAL A 179 -3.64 6.12 23.79
CA VAL A 179 -2.44 6.92 24.11
C VAL A 179 -2.68 7.83 25.32
N ILE A 180 -3.85 8.46 25.40
CA ILE A 180 -4.09 9.53 26.38
C ILE A 180 -4.51 8.98 27.75
N TRP A 181 -5.19 7.83 27.82
CA TRP A 181 -5.66 7.19 29.06
C TRP A 181 -6.50 8.08 30.01
N GLN A 182 -7.07 9.19 29.51
CA GLN A 182 -7.90 10.11 30.29
C GLN A 182 -9.39 9.86 30.03
N LEU A 183 -10.13 9.51 31.09
CA LEU A 183 -11.56 9.23 31.04
C LEU A 183 -12.41 10.32 30.32
N PRO A 184 -12.27 11.63 30.61
CA PRO A 184 -13.08 12.65 29.94
C PRO A 184 -12.78 12.80 28.44
N ILE A 185 -11.53 12.61 28.02
CA ILE A 185 -11.13 12.69 26.62
C ILE A 185 -11.68 11.48 25.86
N SER A 186 -11.64 10.28 26.45
CA SER A 186 -12.21 9.07 25.85
C SER A 186 -13.72 9.19 25.63
N ILE A 187 -14.46 9.80 26.58
CA ILE A 187 -15.91 10.04 26.43
C ILE A 187 -16.18 10.98 25.24
N LEU A 188 -15.41 12.07 25.12
CA LEU A 188 -15.55 13.01 24.01
C LEU A 188 -15.24 12.36 22.65
N VAL A 189 -14.19 11.55 22.57
CA VAL A 189 -13.80 10.84 21.34
C VAL A 189 -14.88 9.83 20.93
N LEU A 190 -15.46 9.09 21.87
CA LEU A 190 -16.57 8.18 21.59
C LEU A 190 -17.81 8.93 21.10
N PHE A 191 -18.11 10.10 21.67
CA PHE A 191 -19.21 10.95 21.22
C PHE A 191 -19.00 11.45 19.77
N LEU A 192 -17.80 11.97 19.45
CA LEU A 192 -17.45 12.41 18.09
C LEU A 192 -17.49 11.25 17.08
N THR A 193 -17.00 10.08 17.49
CA THR A 193 -17.06 8.86 16.67
C THR A 193 -18.52 8.49 16.39
N GLY A 194 -19.40 8.54 17.38
CA GLY A 194 -20.83 8.30 17.22
C GLY A 194 -21.50 9.23 16.20
N ILE A 195 -21.13 10.52 16.21
CA ILE A 195 -21.60 11.50 15.20
C ILE A 195 -21.11 11.10 13.81
N ALA A 196 -19.82 10.79 13.65
CA ALA A 196 -19.24 10.39 12.37
C ALA A 196 -19.86 9.10 11.80
N VAL A 197 -20.18 8.11 12.66
CA VAL A 197 -20.92 6.91 12.27
C VAL A 197 -22.33 7.26 11.81
N SER A 198 -23.06 8.11 12.56
CA SER A 198 -24.42 8.51 12.20
C SER A 198 -24.48 9.24 10.84
N SER A 199 -23.45 10.04 10.52
CA SER A 199 -23.30 10.70 9.22
C SER A 199 -23.05 9.69 8.10
N SER A 200 -22.19 8.69 8.36
CA SER A 200 -21.85 7.64 7.39
C SER A 200 -23.03 6.70 7.11
N MET A 201 -23.86 6.40 8.12
CA MET A 201 -25.07 5.60 7.97
C MET A 201 -26.12 6.24 7.05
N LYS A 202 -26.16 7.58 6.94
CA LYS A 202 -27.06 8.29 6.03
C LYS A 202 -26.59 8.24 4.57
N GLN A 203 -25.29 8.04 4.33
CA GLN A 203 -24.70 8.03 2.99
C GLN A 203 -24.63 6.63 2.37
N THR A 204 -24.53 5.58 3.17
CA THR A 204 -24.38 4.20 2.67
C THR A 204 -25.51 3.30 3.15
N SER A 205 -26.21 2.65 2.22
CA SER A 205 -27.37 1.79 2.53
C SER A 205 -27.00 0.42 3.15
N ASN A 206 -25.72 0.04 3.18
CA ASN A 206 -25.31 -1.32 3.53
C ASN A 206 -24.45 -1.36 4.80
N TYR A 207 -25.01 -1.90 5.89
CA TYR A 207 -24.38 -1.94 7.20
C TYR A 207 -23.08 -2.76 7.23
N HIS A 208 -22.93 -3.79 6.39
CA HIS A 208 -21.71 -4.61 6.34
C HIS A 208 -20.46 -3.81 5.96
N THR A 209 -20.61 -2.82 5.06
CA THR A 209 -19.51 -1.95 4.62
C THR A 209 -18.97 -1.06 5.74
N LEU A 210 -19.86 -0.62 6.63
CA LEU A 210 -19.54 0.21 7.79
C LEU A 210 -18.86 -0.62 8.88
N TYR A 211 -19.38 -1.82 9.16
CA TYR A 211 -18.81 -2.75 10.14
C TYR A 211 -17.38 -3.19 9.77
N LEU A 212 -17.15 -3.54 8.51
CA LEU A 212 -15.80 -3.96 8.05
C LEU A 212 -14.79 -2.82 8.17
N GLY A 213 -15.19 -1.60 7.82
CA GLY A 213 -14.34 -0.41 8.00
C GLY A 213 -13.99 -0.18 9.46
N ALA A 214 -14.98 -0.20 10.36
CA ALA A 214 -14.76 -0.01 11.79
C ALA A 214 -13.81 -1.07 12.39
N ILE A 215 -14.02 -2.35 12.07
CA ILE A 215 -13.17 -3.45 12.54
C ILE A 215 -11.72 -3.26 12.06
N MET A 216 -11.54 -2.93 10.77
CA MET A 216 -10.21 -2.70 10.20
C MET A 216 -9.46 -1.60 10.95
N GLY A 217 -10.10 -0.46 11.17
CA GLY A 217 -9.48 0.69 11.86
C GLY A 217 -9.07 0.37 13.30
N VAL A 218 -9.91 -0.33 14.06
CA VAL A 218 -9.58 -0.75 15.44
C VAL A 218 -8.41 -1.75 15.45
N VAL A 219 -8.45 -2.75 14.57
CA VAL A 219 -7.39 -3.77 14.49
C VAL A 219 -6.05 -3.15 14.12
N VAL A 220 -6.03 -2.27 13.11
CA VAL A 220 -4.83 -1.56 12.70
C VAL A 220 -4.30 -0.66 13.82
N ALA A 221 -5.17 0.05 14.52
CA ALA A 221 -4.77 0.90 15.65
C ALA A 221 -4.16 0.09 16.80
N VAL A 222 -4.81 -1.00 17.23
CA VAL A 222 -4.32 -1.84 18.34
C VAL A 222 -3.01 -2.53 17.99
N LEU A 223 -2.94 -3.18 16.82
CA LEU A 223 -1.73 -3.87 16.37
C LEU A 223 -0.59 -2.88 16.12
N GLY A 224 -0.90 -1.74 15.50
CA GLY A 224 0.08 -0.67 15.24
C GLY A 224 0.68 -0.13 16.54
N LEU A 225 -0.13 0.02 17.59
CA LEU A 225 0.31 0.52 18.89
C LEU A 225 1.07 -0.53 19.71
N GLN A 226 0.80 -1.83 19.48
CA GLN A 226 1.62 -2.94 20.03
C GLN A 226 2.99 -3.08 19.36
N LEU A 227 3.13 -2.57 18.13
CA LEU A 227 4.37 -2.59 17.35
C LEU A 227 5.25 -1.35 17.59
N LEU A 228 4.76 -0.39 18.38
CA LEU A 228 5.42 0.86 18.77
C LEU A 228 6.12 0.71 20.13
#